data_AF-D9UM25-F1
#
_entry.id   AF-D9UM25-F1
#
_cell.length_a   1.000
_cell.length_b   1.000
_cell.length_c   1.000
_cell.angle_alpha   90.00
_cell.angle_beta   90.00
_cell.angle_gamma   90.00
#
_symmetry.space_group_name_H-M   'P 1'
#
loop_
_entity.id
_entity.type
_entity.pdbx_description
1 polymer ?
#
loop_
_entity_poly.entity_id
_entity_poly.type
_entity_poly.pdbx_seq_one_letter_code
_entity_poly.pdbx_strand_id
1 'polypeptide(L)'
;MGAAAVRFADGGVFTGVGLDKLHGAVALCQETGAFVQAYTRDRDVVASVRVCRDLERGRVLILPPCGICQEWLALWAPGRGGAPREDDPTTWEPPGRSPR
;
A
#
# COMPACT_ATOMS: atom_id res chain seq x y z
N MET A 1 -13.45 1.74 6.05
CA MET A 1 -12.09 2.30 6.20
C MET A 1 -11.06 1.20 6.06
N GLY A 2 -9.89 1.51 5.52
CA GLY A 2 -8.77 0.57 5.35
C GLY A 2 -7.48 1.18 5.86
N ALA A 3 -6.42 0.39 5.81
CA ALA A 3 -5.07 0.80 6.16
C ALA A 3 -4.08 0.33 5.09
N ALA A 4 -2.89 0.90 5.08
CA ALA A 4 -1.79 0.44 4.26
C ALA A 4 -0.50 0.36 5.07
N ALA A 5 0.42 -0.46 4.59
CA ALA A 5 1.79 -0.55 5.08
C ALA A 5 2.76 -0.44 3.90
N VAL A 6 3.78 0.39 4.07
CA VAL A 6 4.86 0.61 3.10
C VAL A 6 6.16 0.16 3.73
N ARG A 7 6.88 -0.75 3.07
CA ARG A 7 8.12 -1.35 3.56
C ARG A 7 9.33 -0.69 2.91
N PHE A 8 10.38 -0.48 3.69
CA PHE A 8 11.65 0.08 3.24
C PHE A 8 12.73 -1.00 3.05
N ALA A 9 13.78 -0.66 2.30
CA ALA A 9 14.91 -1.55 2.04
C ALA A 9 15.62 -2.01 3.33
N ASP A 10 15.67 -1.16 4.35
CA ASP A 10 16.23 -1.46 5.68
C ASP A 10 15.30 -2.29 6.58
N GLY A 11 14.13 -2.70 6.07
CA GLY A 11 13.14 -3.49 6.80
C GLY A 11 12.17 -2.66 7.65
N GLY A 12 12.35 -1.34 7.73
CA GLY A 12 11.39 -0.44 8.38
C GLY A 12 10.04 -0.40 7.66
N VAL A 13 9.00 0.03 8.38
CA VAL A 13 7.63 0.12 7.86
C VAL A 13 7.00 1.44 8.30
N PHE A 14 6.31 2.11 7.38
CA PHE A 14 5.31 3.12 7.72
C PHE A 14 3.92 2.59 7.42
N THR A 15 2.97 2.91 8.31
CA THR A 15 1.55 2.59 8.14
C THR A 15 0.75 3.85 7.90
N GLY A 16 -0.31 3.76 7.10
CA GLY A 16 -1.18 4.88 6.79
C GLY A 16 -2.65 4.47 6.77
N VAL A 17 -3.51 5.48 6.90
CA VAL A 17 -4.95 5.39 6.69
C VAL A 17 -5.37 6.45 5.68
N GLY A 18 -6.50 6.23 5.02
CA GLY A 18 -6.99 7.17 4.01
C GLY A 18 -7.60 8.41 4.67
N LEU A 19 -7.41 9.56 4.04
CA LEU A 19 -8.13 10.78 4.39
C LEU A 19 -9.41 10.81 3.55
N ASP A 20 -10.51 10.36 4.13
CA ASP A 20 -11.77 10.13 3.42
C ASP A 20 -12.90 10.89 4.09
N LYS A 21 -12.88 12.24 4.03
CA LYS A 21 -14.01 13.09 4.45
C LYS A 21 -14.02 14.47 3.73
N LEU A 22 -15.24 14.98 3.54
CA LEU A 22 -15.68 16.28 3.01
C LEU A 22 -15.80 16.44 1.48
N HIS A 23 -14.74 16.22 0.70
CA HIS A 23 -14.81 16.44 -0.75
C HIS A 23 -13.90 15.48 -1.52
N GLY A 24 -14.40 14.89 -2.61
CA GLY A 24 -13.69 13.84 -3.35
C GLY A 24 -12.33 14.30 -3.91
N ALA A 25 -12.21 15.59 -4.27
CA ALA A 25 -10.95 16.13 -4.82
C ALA A 25 -9.82 16.23 -3.78
N VAL A 26 -10.11 16.10 -2.48
CA VAL A 26 -9.10 16.10 -1.41
C VAL A 26 -8.98 14.74 -0.72
N ALA A 27 -9.64 13.71 -1.25
CA ALA A 27 -9.54 12.37 -0.72
C ALA A 27 -8.17 11.77 -1.01
N LEU A 28 -7.54 11.19 0.02
CA LEU A 28 -6.22 10.55 -0.11
C LEU A 28 -6.31 9.06 0.22
N CYS A 29 -5.58 8.26 -0.54
CA CYS A 29 -5.50 6.82 -0.34
C CYS A 29 -4.72 6.48 0.94
N GLN A 30 -4.88 5.24 1.40
CA GLN A 30 -4.28 4.75 2.64
C GLN A 30 -2.75 4.79 2.60
N GLU A 31 -2.16 4.63 1.41
CA GLU A 31 -0.73 4.61 1.16
C GLU A 31 -0.11 6.01 1.17
N THR A 32 -0.90 7.05 0.82
CA THR A 32 -0.37 8.40 0.54
C THR A 32 0.43 8.96 1.70
N GLY A 33 -0.07 8.85 2.93
CA GLY A 33 0.65 9.33 4.11
C GLY A 33 2.01 8.66 4.28
N ALA A 34 2.08 7.34 4.07
CA ALA A 34 3.31 6.58 4.20
C ALA A 34 4.33 6.93 3.09
N PHE A 35 3.88 7.12 1.84
CA PHE A 35 4.76 7.55 0.75
C PHE A 35 5.33 8.95 0.98
N VAL A 36 4.51 9.90 1.44
CA VAL A 36 4.99 11.25 1.76
C VAL A 36 6.03 11.19 2.88
N GLN A 37 5.78 10.43 3.95
CA GLN A 37 6.75 10.27 5.04
C GLN A 37 8.05 9.60 4.59
N ALA A 38 7.98 8.67 3.63
CA ALA A 38 9.14 8.02 3.02
C ALA A 38 9.97 9.02 2.20
N TYR A 39 9.32 9.81 1.34
CA TYR A 39 9.97 10.85 0.54
C TYR A 39 10.61 11.92 1.43
N THR A 40 9.92 12.40 2.47
CA THR A 40 10.46 13.38 3.42
C THR A 40 11.71 12.90 4.15
N ARG A 41 11.80 11.60 4.43
CA ARG A 41 12.92 11.00 5.18
C ARG A 41 13.93 10.28 4.30
N ASP A 42 13.85 10.46 2.99
CA ASP A 42 14.73 9.83 2.00
C ASP A 42 14.85 8.30 2.21
N ARG A 43 13.71 7.62 2.31
CA ARG A 43 13.63 6.17 2.54
C ARG A 43 13.32 5.42 1.26
N ASP A 44 14.11 4.41 0.96
CA ASP A 44 13.92 3.52 -0.19
C ASP A 44 12.73 2.58 0.02
N VAL A 45 11.62 2.86 -0.65
CA VAL A 45 10.43 2.00 -0.65
C VAL A 45 10.66 0.76 -1.51
N VAL A 46 10.34 -0.42 -0.97
CA VAL A 46 10.50 -1.71 -1.70
C VAL A 46 9.20 -2.49 -1.85
N ALA A 47 8.16 -2.17 -1.09
CA ALA A 47 6.83 -2.77 -1.24
C ALA A 47 5.75 -1.91 -0.58
N SER A 48 4.51 -2.08 -1.02
CA SER A 48 3.32 -1.52 -0.36
C SER A 48 2.19 -2.55 -0.37
N VAL A 49 1.41 -2.61 0.71
CA VAL A 49 0.16 -3.39 0.78
C VAL A 49 -0.94 -2.54 1.36
N ARG A 50 -2.16 -2.72 0.84
CA ARG A 50 -3.37 -2.09 1.33
C ARG A 50 -4.37 -3.15 1.77
N VAL A 51 -5.06 -2.88 2.86
CA VAL A 51 -6.10 -3.75 3.40
C VAL A 51 -7.37 -2.99 3.75
N CYS A 52 -8.50 -3.68 3.68
CA CYS A 52 -9.76 -3.19 4.24
C CYS A 52 -10.44 -4.29 5.07
N ARG A 53 -11.37 -3.89 5.94
CA ARG A 53 -12.19 -4.83 6.68
C ARG A 53 -13.49 -5.08 5.93
N ASP A 54 -13.75 -6.34 5.62
CA ASP A 54 -15.06 -6.84 5.17
C ASP A 54 -15.93 -7.01 6.42
N LEU A 55 -16.84 -6.06 6.64
CA LEU A 55 -17.67 -6.03 7.84
C LEU A 55 -18.74 -7.13 7.85
N GLU A 56 -19.21 -7.55 6.68
CA GLU A 56 -20.24 -8.58 6.55
C GLU A 56 -19.68 -9.96 6.90
N ARG A 57 -18.43 -10.22 6.51
CA ARG A 57 -17.80 -11.54 6.68
C ARG A 57 -16.72 -11.57 7.76
N GLY A 58 -16.49 -10.45 8.45
CA GLY A 58 -15.57 -10.36 9.59
C GLY A 58 -14.09 -10.56 9.27
N ARG A 59 -13.69 -10.45 8.01
CA ARG A 59 -12.33 -10.75 7.50
C ARG A 59 -11.62 -9.51 6.99
N VAL A 60 -10.30 -9.60 6.84
CA VAL A 60 -9.47 -8.56 6.21
C VAL A 60 -9.19 -8.94 4.78
N LEU A 61 -9.45 -8.03 3.85
CA LEU A 61 -9.17 -8.21 2.43
C LEU A 61 -7.95 -7.39 2.04
N ILE A 62 -7.11 -7.95 1.19
CA ILE A 62 -6.00 -7.27 0.54
C ILE A 62 -6.54 -6.61 -0.73
N LEU A 63 -6.20 -5.35 -0.92
CA LEU A 63 -6.59 -4.57 -2.09
C LEU A 63 -5.33 -4.20 -2.87
N PRO A 64 -5.37 -4.29 -4.21
CA PRO A 64 -4.30 -3.70 -5.00
C PRO A 64 -4.25 -2.18 -4.75
N PRO A 65 -3.05 -1.57 -4.83
CA PRO A 65 -2.93 -0.12 -4.80
C PRO A 65 -3.75 0.49 -5.95
N CYS A 66 -4.37 1.65 -5.72
CA CYS A 66 -5.05 2.36 -6.80
C CYS A 66 -4.03 2.89 -7.83
N GLY A 67 -4.50 3.33 -9.00
CA GLY A 67 -3.62 3.84 -10.07
C GLY A 67 -2.67 4.94 -9.60
N ILE A 68 -3.14 5.90 -8.78
CA ILE A 68 -2.27 6.94 -8.21
C ILE A 68 -1.18 6.30 -7.33
N CYS A 69 -1.54 5.42 -6.40
CA CYS A 69 -0.55 4.76 -5.55
C CYS A 69 0.42 3.86 -6.32
N GLN A 70 0.00 3.31 -7.48
CA GLN A 70 0.90 2.59 -8.39
C GLN A 70 1.93 3.52 -9.03
N GLU A 71 1.53 4.69 -9.51
CA GLU A 71 2.45 5.70 -10.06
C GLU A 71 3.48 6.16 -9.02
N TRP A 72 3.02 6.41 -7.78
CA TRP A 72 3.92 6.74 -6.68
C TRP A 72 4.90 5.61 -6.42
N LEU A 73 4.42 4.37 -6.30
CA LEU A 73 5.27 3.21 -6.06
C LEU A 73 6.29 2.98 -7.18
N ALA A 74 5.93 3.30 -8.43
CA ALA A 74 6.82 3.18 -9.58
C ALA A 74 8.04 4.11 -9.50
N LEU A 75 7.99 5.21 -8.73
CA LEU A 75 9.15 6.07 -8.47
C LEU A 75 10.29 5.33 -7.77
N TRP A 76 9.97 4.37 -6.89
CA TRP A 76 10.96 3.61 -6.12
C TRP A 76 11.13 2.18 -6.64
N ALA A 77 10.02 1.48 -6.84
CA ALA A 77 9.99 0.04 -7.03
C ALA A 77 8.92 -0.35 -8.08
N PRO A 78 9.22 -0.16 -9.38
CA PRO A 78 8.33 -0.59 -10.46
C PRO A 78 7.92 -2.06 -10.28
N GLY A 79 6.61 -2.32 -10.22
CA GLY A 79 6.06 -3.68 -10.12
C GLY A 79 6.05 -4.33 -8.73
N ARG A 80 6.25 -3.58 -7.63
CA ARG A 80 6.25 -4.14 -6.25
C ARG A 80 5.05 -3.76 -5.38
N GLY A 81 3.86 -3.65 -5.98
CA GLY A 81 2.60 -3.51 -5.24
C GLY A 81 2.07 -4.86 -4.79
N GLY A 82 1.63 -4.99 -3.54
CA GLY A 82 0.92 -6.19 -3.08
C GLY A 82 -0.41 -6.32 -3.80
N ALA A 83 -0.57 -7.39 -4.58
CA ALA A 83 -1.84 -7.80 -5.15
C ALA A 83 -2.38 -9.02 -4.39
N PRO A 84 -3.68 -9.07 -4.08
CA PRO A 84 -4.29 -10.27 -3.54
C PRO A 84 -4.09 -11.46 -4.49
N ARG A 85 -4.03 -12.68 -3.94
CA ARG A 85 -4.14 -13.87 -4.78
C ARG A 85 -5.54 -13.95 -5.40
N GLU A 86 -5.62 -14.49 -6.61
CA GLU A 86 -6.89 -14.60 -7.35
C GLU A 86 -7.87 -15.58 -6.68
N ASP A 87 -7.35 -16.65 -6.06
CA ASP A 87 -8.11 -17.67 -5.34
C ASP A 87 -8.46 -17.29 -3.90
N ASP A 88 -7.67 -16.40 -3.27
CA ASP A 88 -7.87 -15.98 -1.89
C ASP A 88 -7.46 -14.50 -1.68
N PRO A 89 -8.42 -13.57 -1.54
CA PRO A 89 -8.15 -12.16 -1.35
C PRO A 89 -7.64 -11.81 0.06
N THR A 90 -7.51 -12.78 0.95
CA THR A 90 -6.92 -12.60 2.29
C THR A 90 -5.41 -12.85 2.30
N THR A 91 -4.87 -13.39 1.21
CA THR A 91 -3.45 -13.71 1.05
C THR A 91 -2.86 -13.06 -0.20
N TRP A 92 -1.53 -12.93 -0.21
CA TRP A 92 -0.77 -12.22 -1.23
C TRP A 92 0.64 -12.82 -1.25
N GLU A 93 1.20 -12.99 -2.46
CA GLU A 93 2.61 -13.36 -2.60
C GLU A 93 3.50 -12.12 -2.73
N PRO A 94 4.49 -11.91 -1.84
CA PRO A 94 5.38 -10.77 -1.96
C PRO A 94 6.07 -10.80 -3.33
N PRO A 95 6.17 -9.65 -4.03
CA PRO A 95 6.91 -9.59 -5.27
C PRO A 95 8.32 -10.10 -5.01
N GLY A 96 8.72 -11.19 -5.69
CA GLY A 96 9.98 -11.89 -5.43
C GLY A 96 11.13 -10.91 -5.26
N ARG A 97 11.95 -11.09 -4.22
CA ARG A 97 13.13 -10.24 -3.96
C ARG A 97 13.98 -10.22 -5.23
N SER A 98 13.99 -9.12 -6.00
CA SER A 98 15.00 -9.07 -7.07
C SER A 98 16.33 -8.79 -6.39
N PRO A 99 17.38 -9.51 -6.77
CA PRO A 99 18.72 -9.14 -6.37
C PRO A 99 18.99 -7.78 -7.03
N ARG A 100 18.90 -6.71 -6.26
CA ARG A 100 19.72 -5.52 -6.50
C ARG A 100 20.79 -5.53 -5.43
#